data_AF-A0A822A3S2-F1
#
_entry.id   AF-A0A822A3S2-F1
#
_cell.length_a   1.000
_cell.length_b   1.000
_cell.length_c   1.000
_cell.angle_alpha   90.00
_cell.angle_beta   90.00
_cell.angle_gamma   90.00
#
_symmetry.space_group_name_H-M   'P 1'
#
loop_
_entity.id
_entity.type
_entity.pdbx_description
1 polymer ?
#
loop_
_entity_poly.entity_id
_entity_poly.type
_entity_poly.pdbx_seq_one_letter_code
_entity_poly.pdbx_strand_id
1 'polypeptide(L)'
;MISYTAIFWSFLIFLIPSIICSLFVLYHLLFDRTLRHGLHNHVIIIVLIIGLICDVTLYPWMLYYYRYDGKWNRSPVFCIIWVFIDWGLYITHTVLFSWATIERHILIFHDQWVSTKIKRFFVHYLPLIALLFYCLIFYLVLDFFPSCENLFLDFNIICVYLCVRQIYALTMWETIGHQIIPVLTILIFSIALFMRVLWQKHRVNQPIQWRKYRKMTIQLLSISFLYLIFFFPATFMTLMYMCGLSYEIGADFYEYTNFFSYYMILLLPFVCVLSLPELRTKSMNILHLRRQVRHIVPT
;
A
#
# COMPACT_ATOMS: atom_id res chain seq x y z
N MET A 1 14.77 21.12 1.28
CA MET A 1 15.38 19.83 0.89
C MET A 1 15.87 19.05 2.10
N ILE A 2 15.51 17.76 2.19
CA ILE A 2 15.98 16.83 3.23
C ILE A 2 17.36 16.31 2.83
N SER A 3 18.32 16.23 3.75
CA SER A 3 19.65 15.70 3.44
C SER A 3 19.60 14.21 3.10
N TYR A 4 20.45 13.76 2.19
CA TYR A 4 20.55 12.34 1.80
C TYR A 4 20.83 11.42 2.98
N THR A 5 21.69 11.85 3.92
CA THR A 5 21.95 11.13 5.17
C THR A 5 20.69 10.93 6.00
N ALA A 6 19.85 11.98 6.13
CA ALA A 6 18.60 11.87 6.89
C ALA A 6 17.61 10.93 6.19
N ILE A 7 17.47 11.01 4.86
CA ILE A 7 16.62 10.10 4.08
C ILE A 7 17.09 8.65 4.23
N PHE A 8 18.40 8.40 4.07
CA PHE A 8 19.01 7.08 4.20
C PHE A 8 18.67 6.44 5.55
N TRP A 9 18.98 7.13 6.65
CA TRP A 9 18.73 6.58 7.99
C TRP A 9 17.25 6.39 8.26
N SER A 10 16.41 7.31 7.80
CA SER A 10 14.98 7.21 7.98
C SER A 10 14.43 5.97 7.27
N PHE A 11 14.74 5.75 5.99
CA PHE A 11 14.31 4.52 5.31
C PHE A 11 14.89 3.26 5.94
N LEU A 12 16.18 3.24 6.31
CA LEU A 12 16.81 2.05 6.89
C LEU A 12 16.15 1.61 8.21
N ILE A 13 15.82 2.58 9.08
CA ILE A 13 15.19 2.31 10.39
C ILE A 13 13.82 1.66 10.23
N PHE A 14 13.03 2.05 9.22
CA PHE A 14 11.71 1.48 8.97
C PHE A 14 11.76 0.22 8.09
N LEU A 15 12.73 0.11 7.19
CA LEU A 15 12.87 -1.01 6.27
C LEU A 15 13.13 -2.33 6.97
N ILE A 16 14.11 -2.38 7.87
CA ILE A 16 14.50 -3.63 8.54
C ILE A 16 13.30 -4.22 9.31
N PRO A 17 12.58 -3.46 10.16
CA PRO A 17 11.45 -4.02 10.86
C PRO A 17 10.22 -4.19 9.93
N SER A 18 10.08 -3.40 8.86
CA SER A 18 9.04 -3.62 7.84
C SER A 18 9.15 -5.03 7.23
N ILE A 19 10.34 -5.43 6.77
CA ILE A 19 10.58 -6.76 6.18
C ILE A 19 10.23 -7.86 7.20
N ILE A 20 10.70 -7.72 8.45
CA ILE A 20 10.42 -8.70 9.52
C ILE A 20 8.92 -8.80 9.77
N CYS A 21 8.21 -7.68 9.88
CA CYS A 21 6.77 -7.65 10.08
C CYS A 21 6.01 -8.22 8.88
N SER A 22 6.40 -7.87 7.65
CA SER A 22 5.82 -8.41 6.41
C SER A 22 5.92 -9.93 6.36
N LEU A 23 7.11 -10.49 6.60
CA LEU A 23 7.32 -11.93 6.64
C LEU A 23 6.49 -12.60 7.75
N PHE A 24 6.45 -12.02 8.94
CA PHE A 24 5.66 -12.53 10.06
C PHE A 24 4.15 -12.55 9.75
N VAL A 25 3.61 -11.44 9.23
CA VAL A 25 2.18 -11.34 8.88
C VAL A 25 1.85 -12.28 7.74
N LEU A 26 2.64 -12.29 6.67
CA LEU A 26 2.43 -13.18 5.51
C LEU A 26 2.50 -14.64 5.92
N TYR A 27 3.48 -15.03 6.75
CA TYR A 27 3.56 -16.39 7.29
C TYR A 27 2.25 -16.78 7.99
N HIS A 28 1.74 -15.95 8.89
CA HIS A 28 0.51 -16.29 9.58
C HIS A 28 -0.73 -16.26 8.67
N LEU A 29 -0.83 -15.32 7.74
CA LEU A 29 -1.96 -15.25 6.80
C LEU A 29 -1.99 -16.41 5.81
N LEU A 30 -0.82 -16.89 5.37
CA LEU A 30 -0.69 -17.97 4.40
C LEU A 30 -0.76 -19.36 5.03
N PHE A 31 -0.21 -19.56 6.23
CA PHE A 31 -0.15 -20.88 6.86
C PHE A 31 -1.30 -21.16 7.85
N ASP A 32 -1.91 -20.13 8.45
CA ASP A 32 -3.10 -20.33 9.29
C ASP A 32 -4.34 -20.49 8.40
N ARG A 33 -4.91 -21.71 8.40
CA ARG A 33 -6.07 -22.06 7.57
C ARG A 33 -7.27 -21.13 7.82
N THR A 34 -7.45 -20.67 9.05
CA THR A 34 -8.59 -19.81 9.40
C THR A 34 -8.43 -18.41 8.82
N LEU A 35 -7.22 -17.85 8.89
CA LEU A 35 -6.92 -16.54 8.33
C LEU A 35 -6.92 -16.59 6.79
N ARG A 36 -6.32 -17.64 6.21
CA ARG A 36 -6.26 -17.82 4.76
C ARG A 36 -7.63 -17.94 4.11
N HIS A 37 -8.62 -18.56 4.76
CA HIS A 37 -9.97 -18.67 4.20
C HIS A 37 -10.84 -17.42 4.42
N GLY A 38 -10.36 -16.43 5.17
CA GLY A 38 -11.04 -15.16 5.32
C GLY A 38 -10.93 -14.33 4.04
N LEU A 39 -12.03 -14.13 3.31
CA LEU A 39 -12.04 -13.39 2.04
C LEU A 39 -11.38 -12.01 2.14
N HIS A 40 -11.65 -11.31 3.24
CA HIS A 40 -11.08 -10.00 3.52
C HIS A 40 -9.55 -9.97 3.66
N ASN A 41 -8.91 -11.12 3.91
CA ASN A 41 -7.46 -11.22 4.03
C ASN A 41 -6.79 -11.40 2.67
N HIS A 42 -7.49 -11.86 1.63
CA HIS A 42 -6.86 -12.13 0.34
C HIS A 42 -6.26 -10.87 -0.29
N VAL A 43 -6.98 -9.75 -0.28
CA VAL A 43 -6.45 -8.49 -0.81
C VAL A 43 -5.25 -8.02 0.01
N ILE A 44 -5.32 -8.14 1.35
CA ILE A 44 -4.21 -7.80 2.25
C ILE A 44 -2.97 -8.67 1.98
N ILE A 45 -3.15 -9.97 1.71
CA ILE A 45 -2.05 -10.87 1.33
C ILE A 45 -1.37 -10.38 0.06
N ILE A 46 -2.14 -10.07 -1.00
CA ILE A 46 -1.57 -9.61 -2.27
C ILE A 46 -0.84 -8.27 -2.09
N VAL A 47 -1.47 -7.32 -1.40
CA VAL A 47 -0.90 -5.99 -1.12
C VAL A 47 0.38 -6.12 -0.27
N LEU A 48 0.43 -7.01 0.72
CA LEU A 48 1.65 -7.31 1.49
C LEU A 48 2.74 -8.00 0.67
N ILE A 49 2.39 -8.88 -0.28
CA ILE A 49 3.37 -9.48 -1.19
C ILE A 49 3.98 -8.40 -2.08
N ILE A 50 3.16 -7.51 -2.64
CA ILE A 50 3.65 -6.38 -3.44
C ILE A 50 4.55 -5.48 -2.58
N GLY A 51 4.11 -5.13 -1.36
CA GLY A 51 4.91 -4.34 -0.42
C GLY A 51 6.23 -5.00 -0.06
N LEU A 52 6.24 -6.33 0.16
CA LEU A 52 7.48 -7.07 0.41
C LEU A 52 8.42 -7.05 -0.80
N ILE A 53 7.89 -7.14 -2.03
CA ILE A 53 8.72 -6.99 -3.25
C ILE A 53 9.37 -5.61 -3.25
N CYS A 54 8.62 -4.53 -2.99
CA CYS A 54 9.19 -3.18 -2.88
C CYS A 54 10.24 -3.11 -1.76
N ASP A 55 9.95 -3.64 -0.57
CA ASP A 55 10.87 -3.67 0.58
C ASP A 55 12.21 -4.36 0.22
N VAL A 56 12.21 -5.46 -0.53
CA VAL A 56 13.45 -6.19 -0.87
C VAL A 56 14.15 -5.71 -2.14
N THR A 57 13.52 -4.84 -2.93
CA THR A 57 14.07 -4.34 -4.20
C THR A 57 14.26 -2.82 -4.18
N LEU A 58 13.15 -2.09 -4.23
CA LEU A 58 13.08 -0.62 -4.31
C LEU A 58 13.89 0.06 -3.20
N TYR A 59 13.58 -0.22 -1.93
CA TYR A 59 14.23 0.50 -0.83
C TYR A 59 15.74 0.23 -0.72
N PRO A 60 16.25 -1.00 -0.90
CA PRO A 60 17.69 -1.23 -1.02
C PRO A 60 18.35 -0.41 -2.13
N TRP A 61 17.71 -0.24 -3.29
CA TRP A 61 18.23 0.60 -4.38
C TRP A 61 18.22 2.08 -3.99
N MET A 62 17.14 2.57 -3.37
CA MET A 62 17.09 3.94 -2.85
C MET A 62 18.18 4.18 -1.79
N LEU A 63 18.37 3.24 -0.85
CA LEU A 63 19.41 3.33 0.17
C LEU A 63 20.81 3.36 -0.44
N TYR A 64 21.07 2.56 -1.47
CA TYR A 64 22.33 2.62 -2.20
C TYR A 64 22.53 4.01 -2.84
N TYR A 65 21.52 4.52 -3.54
CA TYR A 65 21.55 5.85 -4.14
C TYR A 65 21.88 6.96 -3.11
N TYR A 66 21.18 6.98 -1.98
CA TYR A 66 21.41 8.00 -0.94
C TYR A 66 22.71 7.84 -0.18
N ARG A 67 23.23 6.62 -0.04
CA ARG A 67 24.55 6.37 0.58
C ARG A 67 25.70 6.98 -0.22
N TYR A 68 25.57 7.03 -1.54
CA TYR A 68 26.59 7.56 -2.44
C TYR A 68 26.27 8.97 -2.95
N ASP A 69 25.52 9.73 -2.18
CA ASP A 69 25.15 11.12 -2.48
C ASP A 69 24.55 11.31 -3.89
N GLY A 70 23.72 10.36 -4.32
CA GLY A 70 23.10 10.36 -5.64
C GLY A 70 24.02 10.00 -6.81
N LYS A 71 25.28 9.62 -6.53
CA LYS A 71 26.24 9.20 -7.55
C LYS A 71 26.09 7.70 -7.83
N TRP A 72 25.24 7.36 -8.78
CA TRP A 72 25.10 5.97 -9.23
C TRP A 72 24.83 5.88 -10.73
N ASN A 73 25.83 5.41 -11.47
CA ASN A 73 25.71 5.10 -12.88
C ASN A 73 24.95 3.77 -13.06
N ARG A 74 23.83 3.81 -13.79
CA ARG A 74 22.86 2.72 -13.91
C ARG A 74 22.63 2.37 -15.37
N SER A 75 22.43 1.08 -15.65
CA SER A 75 22.07 0.67 -17.01
C SER A 75 20.64 1.13 -17.34
N PRO A 76 20.34 1.46 -18.61
CA PRO A 76 18.99 1.83 -19.03
C PRO A 76 17.93 0.78 -18.67
N VAL A 77 18.27 -0.51 -18.82
CA VAL A 77 17.39 -1.63 -18.47
C VAL A 77 17.05 -1.63 -16.98
N PHE A 78 18.05 -1.37 -16.12
CA PHE A 78 17.82 -1.28 -14.68
C PHE A 78 16.90 -0.10 -14.32
N CYS A 79 17.05 1.06 -14.98
CA CYS A 79 16.18 2.20 -14.75
C CYS A 79 14.71 1.92 -15.09
N ILE A 80 14.45 1.19 -16.19
CA ILE A 80 13.10 0.80 -16.58
C ILE A 80 12.51 -0.18 -15.56
N ILE A 81 13.28 -1.19 -15.15
CA ILE A 81 12.86 -2.14 -14.10
C ILE A 81 12.56 -1.41 -12.78
N TRP A 82 13.40 -0.44 -12.42
CA TRP A 82 13.20 0.38 -11.24
C TRP A 82 11.87 1.12 -11.35
N VAL A 83 11.60 1.87 -12.42
CA VAL A 83 10.34 2.61 -12.55
C VAL A 83 9.11 1.70 -12.52
N PHE A 84 9.17 0.53 -13.15
CA PHE A 84 8.09 -0.43 -13.09
C PHE A 84 7.80 -0.90 -11.65
N ILE A 85 8.84 -1.19 -10.87
CA ILE A 85 8.71 -1.60 -9.46
C ILE A 85 8.29 -0.43 -8.58
N ASP A 86 8.87 0.74 -8.77
CA ASP A 86 8.58 1.93 -7.98
C ASP A 86 7.15 2.41 -8.23
N TRP A 87 6.83 2.73 -9.47
CA TRP A 87 5.57 3.35 -9.80
C TRP A 87 4.48 2.32 -10.11
N GLY A 88 4.77 1.35 -10.97
CA GLY A 88 3.78 0.37 -11.42
C GLY A 88 3.23 -0.49 -10.27
N LEU A 89 4.11 -1.02 -9.41
CA LEU A 89 3.67 -1.81 -8.25
C LEU A 89 3.03 -0.94 -7.16
N TYR A 90 3.52 0.29 -6.93
CA TYR A 90 2.93 1.21 -5.95
C TYR A 90 1.49 1.61 -6.33
N ILE A 91 1.26 1.89 -7.61
CA ILE A 91 -0.09 2.16 -8.11
C ILE A 91 -0.96 0.91 -8.04
N THR A 92 -0.44 -0.25 -8.46
CA THR A 92 -1.16 -1.53 -8.36
C THR A 92 -1.61 -1.79 -6.92
N HIS A 93 -0.71 -1.60 -5.96
CA HIS A 93 -0.97 -1.71 -4.53
C HIS A 93 -2.13 -0.78 -4.09
N THR A 94 -2.13 0.48 -4.54
CA THR A 94 -3.18 1.45 -4.24
C THR A 94 -4.53 1.12 -4.87
N VAL A 95 -4.56 0.74 -6.14
CA VAL A 95 -5.78 0.36 -6.85
C VAL A 95 -6.42 -0.88 -6.19
N LEU A 96 -5.62 -1.90 -5.86
CA LEU A 96 -6.11 -3.08 -5.15
C LEU A 96 -6.66 -2.73 -3.77
N PHE A 97 -6.00 -1.82 -3.04
CA PHE A 97 -6.49 -1.40 -1.73
C PHE A 97 -7.78 -0.56 -1.83
N SER A 98 -7.92 0.27 -2.86
CA SER A 98 -9.18 0.98 -3.14
C SER A 98 -10.33 -0.01 -3.33
N TRP A 99 -10.10 -1.09 -4.07
CA TRP A 99 -11.06 -2.18 -4.22
C TRP A 99 -11.36 -2.85 -2.87
N ALA A 100 -10.34 -3.09 -2.04
CA ALA A 100 -10.52 -3.65 -0.70
C ALA A 100 -11.49 -2.83 0.16
N THR A 101 -11.50 -1.49 0.01
CA THR A 101 -12.43 -0.63 0.76
C THR A 101 -13.88 -0.79 0.28
N ILE A 102 -14.11 -0.90 -1.04
CA ILE A 102 -15.43 -1.23 -1.61
C ILE A 102 -15.86 -2.62 -1.16
N GLU A 103 -14.99 -3.61 -1.37
CA GLU A 103 -15.27 -5.01 -1.08
C GLU A 103 -15.66 -5.22 0.38
N ARG A 104 -15.01 -4.51 1.31
CA ARG A 104 -15.34 -4.57 2.74
C ARG A 104 -16.78 -4.15 3.03
N HIS A 105 -17.33 -3.17 2.31
CA HIS A 105 -18.74 -2.79 2.45
C HIS A 105 -19.64 -3.92 2.00
N ILE A 106 -19.31 -4.56 0.88
CA ILE A 106 -20.08 -5.68 0.35
C ILE A 106 -20.04 -6.84 1.35
N LEU A 107 -18.86 -7.20 1.87
CA LEU A 107 -18.71 -8.30 2.83
C LEU A 107 -19.43 -8.08 4.16
N ILE A 108 -19.54 -6.83 4.65
CA ILE A 108 -20.18 -6.52 5.94
C ILE A 108 -21.69 -6.32 5.79
N PHE A 109 -22.14 -5.59 4.78
CA PHE A 109 -23.54 -5.17 4.66
C PHE A 109 -24.34 -5.97 3.64
N HIS A 110 -23.68 -6.72 2.76
CA HIS A 110 -24.29 -7.47 1.66
C HIS A 110 -23.73 -8.90 1.58
N ASP A 111 -23.68 -9.59 2.73
CA ASP A 111 -23.17 -10.97 2.83
C ASP A 111 -23.85 -11.96 1.86
N GLN A 112 -25.13 -11.74 1.54
CA GLN A 112 -25.87 -12.51 0.54
C GLN A 112 -25.23 -12.48 -0.85
N TRP A 113 -24.47 -11.43 -1.19
CA TRP A 113 -23.77 -11.29 -2.47
C TRP A 113 -22.52 -12.16 -2.55
N VAL A 114 -22.04 -12.73 -1.45
CA VAL A 114 -20.88 -13.64 -1.41
C VAL A 114 -21.22 -15.03 -0.86
N SER A 115 -22.52 -15.30 -0.71
CA SER A 115 -23.07 -16.55 -0.15
C SER A 115 -22.71 -17.80 -0.95
N THR A 116 -22.78 -17.73 -2.29
CA THR A 116 -22.48 -18.87 -3.18
C THR A 116 -21.09 -18.77 -3.80
N LYS A 117 -20.51 -19.90 -4.20
CA LYS A 117 -19.19 -19.95 -4.86
C LYS A 117 -19.14 -19.09 -6.13
N ILE A 118 -20.21 -19.14 -6.93
CA ILE A 118 -20.31 -18.35 -8.17
C ILE A 118 -20.35 -16.86 -7.86
N LYS A 119 -21.24 -16.42 -6.96
CA LYS A 119 -21.33 -15.00 -6.60
C LYS A 119 -20.02 -14.50 -5.98
N ARG A 120 -19.39 -15.31 -5.13
CA ARG A 120 -18.06 -15.02 -4.58
C ARG A 120 -16.99 -14.87 -5.65
N PHE A 121 -17.01 -15.71 -6.70
CA PHE A 121 -16.09 -15.54 -7.82
C PHE A 121 -16.25 -14.18 -8.50
N PHE A 122 -17.47 -13.79 -8.86
CA PHE A 122 -17.72 -12.52 -9.53
C PHE A 122 -17.51 -11.28 -8.66
N VAL A 123 -17.82 -11.35 -7.36
CA VAL A 123 -17.77 -10.20 -6.46
C VAL A 123 -16.41 -10.04 -5.80
N HIS A 124 -15.66 -11.12 -5.57
CA HIS A 124 -14.39 -11.06 -4.83
C HIS A 124 -13.18 -11.38 -5.70
N TYR A 125 -13.17 -12.56 -6.34
CA TYR A 125 -11.96 -13.04 -7.04
C TYR A 125 -11.76 -12.36 -8.39
N LEU A 126 -12.82 -12.22 -9.20
CA LEU A 126 -12.72 -11.66 -10.55
C LEU A 126 -12.24 -10.20 -10.55
N PRO A 127 -12.79 -9.27 -9.72
CA PRO A 127 -12.32 -7.89 -9.71
C PRO A 127 -10.87 -7.79 -9.24
N LEU A 128 -10.49 -8.59 -8.24
CA LEU A 128 -9.13 -8.62 -7.71
C LEU A 128 -8.12 -9.08 -8.77
N ILE A 129 -8.42 -10.18 -9.47
CA ILE A 129 -7.59 -10.72 -10.55
C ILE A 129 -7.54 -9.73 -11.72
N ALA A 130 -8.69 -9.20 -12.15
CA ALA A 130 -8.78 -8.28 -13.26
C ALA A 130 -7.99 -6.99 -13.00
N LEU A 131 -8.12 -6.37 -11.82
CA LEU A 131 -7.38 -5.17 -11.46
C LEU A 131 -5.87 -5.43 -11.36
N LEU A 132 -5.47 -6.56 -10.77
CA LEU A 132 -4.06 -6.93 -10.66
C LEU A 132 -3.43 -7.09 -12.05
N PHE A 133 -4.03 -7.89 -12.93
CA PHE A 133 -3.51 -8.08 -14.28
C PHE A 133 -3.59 -6.81 -15.13
N TYR A 134 -4.67 -6.03 -15.00
CA TYR A 134 -4.80 -4.76 -15.70
C TYR A 134 -3.65 -3.81 -15.36
N CYS A 135 -3.39 -3.56 -14.08
CA CYS A 135 -2.31 -2.65 -13.68
C CYS A 135 -0.93 -3.18 -14.10
N LEU A 136 -0.65 -4.47 -13.89
CA LEU A 136 0.65 -5.05 -14.26
C LEU A 136 0.89 -5.01 -15.78
N ILE A 137 -0.10 -5.38 -16.59
CA ILE A 137 0.02 -5.34 -18.06
C ILE A 137 0.15 -3.89 -18.53
N PHE A 138 -0.65 -2.97 -17.98
CA PHE A 138 -0.62 -1.56 -18.35
C PHE A 138 0.77 -0.96 -18.14
N TYR A 139 1.35 -1.09 -16.94
CA TYR A 139 2.68 -0.56 -16.65
C TYR A 139 3.79 -1.32 -17.36
N LEU A 140 3.66 -2.64 -17.56
CA LEU A 140 4.62 -3.39 -18.35
C LEU A 140 4.69 -2.85 -19.79
N VAL A 141 3.54 -2.59 -20.42
CA VAL A 141 3.49 -2.04 -21.77
C VAL A 141 4.06 -0.62 -21.80
N LEU A 142 3.66 0.24 -20.88
CA LEU A 142 4.13 1.63 -20.86
C LEU A 142 5.64 1.75 -20.62
N ASP A 143 6.19 0.96 -19.69
CA ASP A 143 7.57 1.12 -19.26
C ASP A 143 8.56 0.42 -20.22
N PHE A 144 8.21 -0.78 -20.71
CA PHE A 144 9.10 -1.60 -21.55
C PHE A 144 8.87 -1.43 -23.05
N PHE A 145 7.69 -0.97 -23.47
CA PHE A 145 7.34 -0.77 -24.88
C PHE A 145 6.80 0.64 -25.16
N PRO A 146 7.53 1.70 -24.76
CA PRO A 146 7.10 3.07 -25.02
C PRO A 146 7.08 3.35 -26.52
N SER A 147 6.12 4.15 -26.96
CA SER A 147 6.01 4.61 -28.36
C SER A 147 6.99 5.72 -28.74
N CYS A 148 7.85 6.13 -27.81
CA CYS A 148 8.77 7.26 -27.92
C CYS A 148 10.09 6.97 -27.19
N GLU A 149 11.10 7.82 -27.38
CA GLU A 149 12.41 7.66 -26.74
C GLU A 149 12.41 8.21 -25.31
N ASN A 150 12.79 7.35 -24.36
CA ASN A 150 12.95 7.73 -22.96
C ASN A 150 14.24 8.54 -22.73
N LEU A 151 14.21 9.45 -21.75
CA LEU A 151 15.38 10.22 -21.34
C LEU A 151 15.97 9.62 -20.05
N PHE A 152 17.23 9.19 -20.11
CA PHE A 152 17.93 8.60 -18.96
C PHE A 152 18.79 9.65 -18.25
N LEU A 153 18.58 9.81 -16.95
CA LEU A 153 19.20 10.86 -16.12
C LEU A 153 19.76 10.25 -14.83
N ASP A 154 21.07 10.09 -14.73
CA ASP A 154 21.71 9.41 -13.59
C ASP A 154 21.70 10.21 -12.28
N PHE A 155 21.42 11.51 -12.33
CA PHE A 155 21.42 12.42 -11.19
C PHE A 155 20.10 12.45 -10.41
N ASN A 156 19.08 11.74 -10.88
CA ASN A 156 17.79 11.61 -10.19
C ASN A 156 17.69 10.22 -9.53
N ILE A 157 16.92 10.12 -8.44
CA ILE A 157 16.66 8.82 -7.80
C ILE A 157 16.02 7.84 -8.77
N ILE A 158 15.04 8.30 -9.54
CA ILE A 158 14.50 7.59 -10.69
C ILE A 158 15.34 8.00 -11.91
N CYS A 159 16.11 7.07 -12.46
CA CYS A 159 17.06 7.37 -13.54
C CYS A 159 16.48 7.38 -14.96
N VAL A 160 15.15 7.35 -15.09
CA VAL A 160 14.49 7.46 -16.39
C VAL A 160 13.28 8.38 -16.27
N TYR A 161 13.22 9.35 -17.17
CA TYR A 161 12.04 10.13 -17.43
C TYR A 161 11.31 9.49 -18.62
N LEU A 162 10.17 8.86 -18.33
CA LEU A 162 9.38 8.18 -19.34
C LEU A 162 8.72 9.19 -20.28
N CYS A 163 8.99 9.06 -21.58
CA CYS A 163 8.46 9.97 -22.59
C CYS A 163 6.93 9.90 -22.71
N VAL A 164 6.31 8.77 -22.34
CA VAL A 164 4.85 8.61 -22.33
C VAL A 164 4.16 9.60 -21.40
N ARG A 165 4.87 10.19 -20.43
CA ARG A 165 4.36 11.26 -19.56
C ARG A 165 4.15 12.60 -20.29
N GLN A 166 4.71 12.76 -21.49
CA GLN A 166 4.44 13.91 -22.36
C GLN A 166 3.15 13.73 -23.19
N ILE A 167 2.65 12.49 -23.30
CA ILE A 167 1.40 12.20 -24.00
C ILE A 167 0.24 12.53 -23.06
N TYR A 168 -0.39 13.69 -23.29
CA TYR A 168 -1.45 14.23 -22.43
C TYR A 168 -2.52 13.19 -22.04
N ALA A 169 -3.02 12.41 -23.00
CA ALA A 169 -4.05 11.40 -22.74
C ALA A 169 -3.62 10.32 -21.76
N LEU A 170 -2.37 9.84 -21.85
CA LEU A 170 -1.83 8.82 -20.94
C LEU A 170 -1.58 9.40 -19.55
N THR A 171 -0.98 10.58 -19.47
CA THR A 171 -0.73 11.28 -18.20
C THR A 171 -2.03 11.61 -17.48
N MET A 172 -3.06 12.02 -18.21
CA MET A 172 -4.41 12.24 -17.68
C MET A 172 -5.01 10.94 -17.13
N TRP A 173 -4.89 9.85 -17.88
CA TRP A 173 -5.41 8.55 -17.45
C TRP A 173 -4.69 8.01 -16.22
N GLU A 174 -3.36 8.09 -16.18
CA GLU A 174 -2.54 7.71 -15.03
C GLU A 174 -2.90 8.56 -13.80
N THR A 175 -3.04 9.86 -13.97
CA THR A 175 -3.32 10.76 -12.84
C THR A 175 -4.75 10.59 -12.32
N ILE A 176 -5.74 10.59 -13.21
CA ILE A 176 -7.15 10.51 -12.80
C ILE A 176 -7.52 9.07 -12.45
N GLY A 177 -7.29 8.15 -13.38
CA GLY A 177 -7.74 6.76 -13.30
C GLY A 177 -6.98 5.94 -12.27
N HIS A 178 -5.67 6.15 -12.14
CA HIS A 178 -4.82 5.33 -11.29
C HIS A 178 -4.40 5.98 -9.97
N GLN A 179 -4.53 7.30 -9.81
CA GLN A 179 -4.23 7.98 -8.54
C GLN A 179 -5.48 8.59 -7.90
N ILE A 180 -6.11 9.57 -8.55
CA ILE A 180 -7.20 10.35 -7.94
C ILE A 180 -8.41 9.47 -7.63
N ILE A 181 -8.90 8.68 -8.60
CA ILE A 181 -10.09 7.83 -8.41
C ILE A 181 -9.87 6.80 -7.29
N PRO A 182 -8.76 6.03 -7.25
CA PRO A 182 -8.49 5.10 -6.15
C PRO A 182 -8.43 5.78 -4.78
N VAL A 183 -7.79 6.95 -4.69
CA VAL A 183 -7.68 7.69 -3.42
C VAL A 183 -9.01 8.23 -2.94
N LEU A 184 -9.81 8.82 -3.83
CA LEU A 184 -11.17 9.26 -3.51
C LEU A 184 -12.06 8.08 -3.12
N THR A 185 -11.90 6.94 -3.78
CA THR A 185 -12.59 5.70 -3.41
C THR A 185 -12.22 5.27 -1.98
N ILE A 186 -10.92 5.23 -1.65
CA ILE A 186 -10.46 4.92 -0.28
C ILE A 186 -11.08 5.90 0.72
N LEU A 187 -11.05 7.20 0.44
CA LEU A 187 -11.60 8.23 1.33
C LEU A 187 -13.11 8.06 1.56
N ILE A 188 -13.89 8.03 0.47
CA ILE A 188 -15.36 7.98 0.51
C ILE A 188 -15.83 6.70 1.20
N PHE A 189 -15.31 5.54 0.77
CA PHE A 189 -15.71 4.28 1.37
C PHE A 189 -15.22 4.17 2.82
N SER A 190 -14.03 4.66 3.18
CA SER A 190 -13.59 4.62 4.59
C SER A 190 -14.49 5.47 5.50
N ILE A 191 -14.89 6.67 5.06
CA ILE A 191 -15.85 7.52 5.79
C ILE A 191 -17.20 6.82 5.88
N ALA A 192 -17.72 6.29 4.77
CA ALA A 192 -19.00 5.58 4.74
C ALA A 192 -19.00 4.37 5.68
N LEU A 193 -17.91 3.59 5.72
CA LEU A 193 -17.75 2.44 6.60
C LEU A 193 -17.78 2.88 8.05
N PHE A 194 -17.01 3.90 8.39
CA PHE A 194 -16.94 4.44 9.74
C PHE A 194 -18.33 4.91 10.22
N MET A 195 -19.02 5.71 9.41
CA MET A 195 -20.36 6.22 9.72
C MET A 195 -21.39 5.10 9.88
N ARG A 196 -21.40 4.12 8.97
CA ARG A 196 -22.34 2.98 9.06
C ARG A 196 -22.07 2.12 10.28
N VAL A 197 -20.80 1.91 10.63
CA VAL A 197 -20.41 1.15 11.82
C VAL A 197 -20.89 1.87 13.08
N LEU A 198 -20.72 3.19 13.18
CA LEU A 198 -21.28 3.98 14.29
C LEU A 198 -22.81 3.87 14.37
N TRP A 199 -23.50 3.95 13.23
CA TRP A 199 -24.96 3.85 13.20
C TRP A 199 -25.46 2.46 13.60
N GLN A 200 -24.83 1.40 13.09
CA GLN A 200 -25.22 0.03 13.41
C GLN A 200 -24.96 -0.31 14.89
N LYS A 201 -23.89 0.24 15.48
CA LYS A 201 -23.65 0.15 16.93
C LYS A 201 -24.80 0.73 17.74
N HIS A 202 -25.35 1.86 17.29
CA HIS A 202 -26.43 2.54 17.98
C HIS A 202 -27.77 1.78 17.84
N ARG A 203 -27.99 1.14 16.68
CA ARG A 203 -29.26 0.45 16.37
C ARG A 203 -29.35 -0.97 16.92
N VAL A 204 -28.25 -1.72 16.96
CA VAL A 204 -28.27 -3.18 17.22
C VAL A 204 -27.47 -3.53 18.48
N ASN A 205 -28.18 -3.83 19.58
CA ASN A 205 -27.61 -4.28 20.86
C ASN A 205 -27.18 -5.76 20.85
N GLN A 206 -26.55 -6.27 19.78
CA GLN A 206 -26.02 -7.64 19.73
C GLN A 206 -24.49 -7.67 19.93
N PRO A 207 -23.99 -7.96 21.14
CA PRO A 207 -22.59 -7.74 21.50
C PRO A 207 -21.59 -8.69 20.82
N ILE A 208 -21.99 -9.91 20.47
CA ILE A 208 -21.07 -10.96 19.98
C ILE A 208 -20.68 -10.75 18.51
N GLN A 209 -21.67 -10.60 17.61
CA GLN A 209 -21.39 -10.35 16.19
C GLN A 209 -20.66 -9.00 15.99
N TRP A 210 -21.00 -8.01 16.83
CA TRP A 210 -20.36 -6.70 16.85
C TRP A 210 -18.84 -6.76 17.06
N ARG A 211 -18.36 -7.63 17.97
CA ARG A 211 -16.92 -7.74 18.27
C ARG A 211 -16.12 -8.21 17.04
N LYS A 212 -16.68 -9.10 16.23
CA LYS A 212 -16.05 -9.60 14.99
C LYS A 212 -16.01 -8.51 13.91
N TYR A 213 -17.14 -7.85 13.63
CA TYR A 213 -17.20 -6.77 12.63
C TYR A 213 -16.31 -5.59 13.02
N ARG A 214 -16.32 -5.19 14.29
CA ARG A 214 -15.45 -4.10 14.79
C ARG A 214 -13.97 -4.35 14.51
N LYS A 215 -13.48 -5.56 14.77
CA LYS A 215 -12.07 -5.93 14.54
C LYS A 215 -11.68 -5.78 13.06
N MET A 216 -12.51 -6.31 12.17
CA MET A 216 -12.31 -6.23 10.72
C MET A 216 -12.37 -4.80 10.19
N THR A 217 -13.30 -4.00 10.69
CA THR A 217 -13.41 -2.57 10.36
C THR A 217 -12.18 -1.79 10.82
N ILE A 218 -11.71 -2.01 12.06
CA ILE A 218 -10.54 -1.31 12.60
C ILE A 218 -9.32 -1.57 11.71
N GLN A 219 -9.08 -2.81 11.29
CA GLN A 219 -7.98 -3.13 10.38
C GLN A 219 -8.04 -2.30 9.09
N LEU A 220 -9.16 -2.33 8.38
CA LEU A 220 -9.26 -1.59 7.12
C LEU A 220 -9.13 -0.08 7.35
N LEU A 221 -9.81 0.48 8.37
CA LEU A 221 -9.74 1.92 8.66
C LEU A 221 -8.33 2.36 9.07
N SER A 222 -7.60 1.53 9.82
CA SER A 222 -6.20 1.83 10.16
C SER A 222 -5.30 1.85 8.93
N ILE A 223 -5.51 0.93 7.98
CA ILE A 223 -4.77 0.95 6.71
C ILE A 223 -5.21 2.15 5.86
N SER A 224 -6.51 2.45 5.75
CA SER A 224 -6.98 3.63 5.03
C SER A 224 -6.40 4.93 5.59
N PHE A 225 -6.28 5.04 6.91
CA PHE A 225 -5.66 6.20 7.54
C PHE A 225 -4.20 6.36 7.13
N LEU A 226 -3.47 5.25 6.97
CA LEU A 226 -2.10 5.26 6.46
C LEU A 226 -2.04 5.85 5.03
N TYR A 227 -2.93 5.43 4.14
CA TYR A 227 -3.02 5.98 2.78
C TYR A 227 -3.38 7.47 2.77
N LEU A 228 -4.33 7.88 3.63
CA LEU A 228 -4.75 9.28 3.71
C LEU A 228 -3.68 10.20 4.31
N ILE A 229 -2.81 9.69 5.19
CA ILE A 229 -1.70 10.48 5.71
C ILE A 229 -0.56 10.57 4.70
N PHE A 230 -0.15 9.43 4.14
CA PHE A 230 1.12 9.36 3.41
C PHE A 230 0.95 9.54 1.90
N PHE A 231 -0.13 9.06 1.30
CA PHE A 231 -0.31 9.09 -0.16
C PHE A 231 -1.25 10.21 -0.65
N PHE A 232 -2.34 10.50 0.07
CA PHE A 232 -3.28 11.55 -0.31
C PHE A 232 -2.61 12.93 -0.50
N PRO A 233 -1.66 13.40 0.33
CA PRO A 233 -1.05 14.71 0.13
C PRO A 233 -0.31 14.84 -1.21
N ALA A 234 0.41 13.81 -1.64
CA ALA A 234 1.09 13.80 -2.92
C ALA A 234 0.08 13.83 -4.09
N THR A 235 -0.96 13.01 -4.00
CA THR A 235 -2.04 12.98 -5.01
C THR A 235 -2.78 14.31 -5.09
N PHE A 236 -3.02 14.96 -3.95
CA PHE A 236 -3.65 16.27 -3.87
C PHE A 236 -2.81 17.34 -4.57
N MET A 237 -1.49 17.33 -4.38
CA MET A 237 -0.60 18.25 -5.09
C MET A 237 -0.60 18.02 -6.59
N THR A 238 -0.58 16.76 -7.04
CA THR A 238 -0.71 16.44 -8.47
C THR A 238 -2.02 16.97 -9.05
N LEU A 239 -3.14 16.84 -8.33
CA LEU A 239 -4.43 17.42 -8.73
C LEU A 239 -4.36 18.95 -8.81
N MET A 240 -3.73 19.61 -7.83
CA MET A 240 -3.58 21.07 -7.84
C MET A 240 -2.78 21.57 -9.05
N TYR A 241 -1.70 20.86 -9.41
CA TYR A 241 -0.93 21.18 -10.62
C TYR A 241 -1.74 20.98 -11.90
N MET A 242 -2.57 19.93 -11.96
CA MET A 242 -3.50 19.75 -13.08
C MET A 242 -4.54 20.87 -13.19
N CYS A 243 -4.95 21.45 -12.06
CA CYS A 243 -5.85 22.60 -12.00
C CYS A 243 -5.17 23.95 -12.31
N GLY A 244 -3.90 23.95 -12.72
CA GLY A 244 -3.17 25.14 -13.14
C GLY A 244 -2.36 25.82 -12.03
N LEU A 245 -2.15 25.18 -10.88
CA LEU A 245 -1.18 25.67 -9.90
C LEU A 245 0.22 25.65 -10.54
N SER A 246 0.95 26.76 -10.47
CA SER A 246 2.34 26.81 -10.94
C SER A 246 3.23 25.86 -10.13
N TYR A 247 4.11 25.13 -10.82
CA TYR A 247 5.05 24.19 -10.19
C TYR A 247 5.90 24.88 -9.11
N GLU A 248 6.35 26.12 -9.37
CA GLU A 248 7.20 26.92 -8.49
C GLU A 248 6.61 27.15 -7.09
N ILE A 249 5.27 27.25 -6.98
CA ILE A 249 4.60 27.53 -5.71
C ILE A 249 4.60 26.29 -4.79
N GLY A 250 4.51 25.11 -5.38
CA GLY A 250 4.29 23.86 -4.64
C GLY A 250 5.47 22.91 -4.62
N ALA A 251 6.55 23.18 -5.36
CA ALA A 251 7.60 22.21 -5.66
C ALA A 251 8.21 21.59 -4.41
N ASP A 252 8.57 22.42 -3.41
CA ASP A 252 9.11 21.96 -2.15
C ASP A 252 8.13 21.01 -1.43
N PHE A 253 6.87 21.43 -1.30
CA PHE A 253 5.84 20.63 -0.63
C PHE A 253 5.54 19.32 -1.39
N TYR A 254 5.56 19.35 -2.72
CA TYR A 254 5.44 18.15 -3.54
C TYR A 254 6.60 17.18 -3.29
N GLU A 255 7.84 17.67 -3.20
CA GLU A 255 9.01 16.84 -2.88
C GLU A 255 8.86 16.16 -1.49
N TYR A 256 8.45 16.93 -0.47
CA TYR A 256 8.20 16.38 0.87
C TYR A 256 7.08 15.33 0.86
N THR A 257 5.94 15.64 0.24
CA THR A 257 4.80 14.70 0.19
C THR A 257 5.13 13.44 -0.61
N ASN A 258 5.90 13.55 -1.69
CA ASN A 258 6.39 12.40 -2.45
C ASN A 258 7.34 11.54 -1.60
N PHE A 259 8.28 12.15 -0.87
CA PHE A 259 9.14 11.45 0.09
C PHE A 259 8.32 10.70 1.16
N PHE A 260 7.33 11.35 1.75
CA PHE A 260 6.47 10.73 2.76
C PHE A 260 5.58 9.62 2.19
N SER A 261 5.23 9.66 0.90
CA SER A 261 4.40 8.63 0.26
C SER A 261 5.02 7.23 0.30
N TYR A 262 6.36 7.13 0.33
CA TYR A 262 7.08 5.87 0.48
C TYR A 262 6.84 5.21 1.85
N TYR A 263 6.46 5.96 2.88
CA TYR A 263 6.16 5.37 4.19
C TYR A 263 4.85 4.60 4.20
N MET A 264 3.99 4.79 3.19
CA MET A 264 2.77 4.01 3.05
C MET A 264 3.07 2.50 2.96
N ILE A 265 4.05 2.10 2.14
CA ILE A 265 4.41 0.69 1.98
C ILE A 265 5.18 0.20 3.22
N LEU A 266 6.19 0.95 3.67
CA LEU A 266 7.00 0.59 4.85
C LEU A 266 6.15 0.39 6.12
N LEU A 267 5.11 1.20 6.33
CA LEU A 267 4.32 1.16 7.56
C LEU A 267 3.14 0.18 7.49
N LEU A 268 2.75 -0.26 6.29
CA LEU A 268 1.64 -1.19 6.11
C LEU A 268 1.75 -2.46 6.97
N PRO A 269 2.88 -3.21 6.98
CA PRO A 269 2.96 -4.45 7.76
C PRO A 269 2.82 -4.20 9.26
N PHE A 270 3.31 -3.08 9.78
CA PHE A 270 3.12 -2.71 11.19
C PHE A 270 1.64 -2.49 11.50
N VAL A 271 0.93 -1.75 10.65
CA VAL A 271 -0.51 -1.54 10.79
C VAL A 271 -1.25 -2.88 10.76
N CYS A 272 -0.87 -3.80 9.85
CA CYS A 272 -1.44 -5.14 9.80
C CYS A 272 -1.20 -5.95 11.09
N VAL A 273 0.02 -5.97 11.64
CA VAL A 273 0.32 -6.64 12.92
C VAL A 273 -0.53 -6.09 14.07
N LEU A 274 -0.65 -4.76 14.16
CA LEU A 274 -1.33 -4.09 15.27
C LEU A 274 -2.85 -4.23 15.20
N SER A 275 -3.40 -4.30 13.99
CA SER A 275 -4.84 -4.29 13.77
C SER A 275 -5.46 -5.68 13.57
N LEU A 276 -4.70 -6.69 13.16
CA LEU A 276 -5.15 -8.08 13.14
C LEU A 276 -5.14 -8.66 14.56
N PRO A 277 -6.31 -8.88 15.18
CA PRO A 277 -6.39 -9.24 16.59
C PRO A 277 -5.79 -10.62 16.88
N GLU A 278 -5.91 -11.58 15.95
CA GLU A 278 -5.29 -12.89 16.08
C GLU A 278 -3.75 -12.79 16.11
N LEU A 279 -3.19 -11.91 15.28
CA LEU A 279 -1.74 -11.66 15.24
C LEU A 279 -1.27 -10.87 16.45
N ARG A 280 -2.04 -9.86 16.88
CA ARG A 280 -1.75 -9.08 18.09
C ARG A 280 -1.69 -9.98 19.32
N THR A 281 -2.61 -10.93 19.47
CA THR A 281 -2.53 -11.87 20.60
C THR A 281 -1.30 -12.77 20.50
N LYS A 282 -0.98 -13.29 19.31
CA LYS A 282 0.23 -14.11 19.10
C LYS A 282 1.52 -13.33 19.36
N SER A 283 1.64 -12.09 18.89
CA SER A 283 2.82 -11.25 19.11
C SER A 283 3.00 -10.89 20.58
N MET A 284 1.91 -10.52 21.27
CA MET A 284 1.94 -10.28 22.72
C MET A 284 2.36 -11.53 23.49
N ASN A 285 1.86 -12.72 23.11
CA ASN A 285 2.24 -13.96 23.76
C ASN A 285 3.74 -14.27 23.59
N ILE A 286 4.32 -14.05 22.41
CA ILE A 286 5.76 -14.23 22.19
C ILE A 286 6.58 -13.26 23.07
N LEU A 287 6.14 -12.00 23.18
CA LEU A 287 6.80 -11.00 24.04
C LEU A 287 6.65 -11.33 25.53
N HIS A 288 5.50 -11.86 25.96
CA HIS A 288 5.24 -12.23 27.36
C HIS A 288 5.87 -13.57 27.78
N LEU A 289 5.96 -14.57 26.90
CA LEU A 289 6.68 -15.83 27.15
C LEU A 289 8.16 -15.57 27.47
N ARG A 290 8.76 -14.53 26.87
CA ARG A 290 10.12 -14.07 27.25
C ARG A 290 10.22 -13.49 28.66
N ARG A 291 9.13 -12.99 29.26
CA ARG A 291 9.10 -12.47 30.63
C ARG A 291 8.93 -13.57 31.68
N GLN A 292 8.22 -14.66 31.38
CA GLN A 292 8.04 -15.76 32.34
C GLN A 292 9.26 -16.68 32.47
N VAL A 293 10.10 -16.80 31.44
CA VAL A 293 11.32 -17.64 31.48
C VAL A 293 12.44 -17.04 32.37
N ARG A 294 12.35 -15.78 32.81
CA ARG A 294 13.36 -15.14 33.69
C ARG A 294 13.12 -15.30 35.19
N HIS A 295 12.12 -16.08 35.63
CA HIS A 295 11.81 -16.31 37.05
C HIS A 295 12.09 -17.75 37.54
N ILE A 296 13.02 -18.47 36.91
CA ILE A 296 13.60 -19.66 37.53
C ILE A 296 14.75 -19.17 38.42
N VAL A 297 14.46 -19.03 39.71
CA VAL A 297 15.39 -18.68 40.78
C VAL A 297 16.42 -19.82 40.96
N PRO A 298 17.70 -19.54 41.23
CA PRO A 298 18.69 -20.57 41.53
C PRO A 298 18.37 -21.25 42.87
N THR A 299 18.54 -22.57 42.89
CA THR A 299 18.50 -23.45 44.08
C THR A 299 19.44 -23.02 45.19
#